data_AF-A0A2A2D2H3-F1
#
_entry.id   AF-A0A2A2D2H3-F1
#
_cell.length_a   1.000
_cell.length_b   1.000
_cell.length_c   1.000
_cell.angle_alpha   90.00
_cell.angle_beta   90.00
_cell.angle_gamma   90.00
#
_symmetry.space_group_name_H-M   'P 1'
#
loop_
_entity.id
_entity.type
_entity.pdbx_description
1 polymer ?
#
loop_
_entity_poly.entity_id
_entity_poly.type
_entity_poly.pdbx_seq_one_letter_code
_entity_poly.pdbx_strand_id
1 'polypeptide(L)'
;MSELVNSEKMRTARKQFMRGEVPEGCRTCLDEATRQPTVHNYYQDKFRWQDVADAYDETTGNVSRTQYLLIALSNLCTYSCRMCFDKLSTRLNSDRHRMLGVEPIGYRRNDIDKVIDFIRANPIRIVTFHGGNPINEPRLLDVLNELSDDVSVEIISNGSTLSSGKTDIRPHLSRFERVHFNISLDGTRRTTEYVRVHSDFDNVFRHFNEVKALPNTTVNLHNTITNLNLFDLPSYYAMTLSGEFADADSISSYIATTPAVHRVSTLPPELRRLARERIEDFLRELDSVGEVTSEDAFGVKVIGARAYARNVLRRIDSVPYSPHLFARFLDLTRRTDAFYGVEPLPEYSSYFTTGATGSTGAAGFTAASDSSSPPRSQVTPPPTSQPAAPGAVAAKGVVVSHYSLELAEAPYGLAGPCPYTGERRFQVSECRFSWTAAYRQNCTAVTVRIQLNPDAGITAAEMATLRNTWETGIENKWSNRFVCTGPYGSSVITFDVQWVTSSPHHVVRVRRGPAQSDMTTWDTADNGDTAAHEFGHMLGNPDEYLDSSCPNRNPVSTGTVMDNETGPALQRHVNRICVSAPLTAEVFSIGLDLI
;
A
#
# COMPACT_ATOMS: atom_id res chain seq x y z
N MET A 1 -0.83 27.69 -6.80
CA MET A 1 -1.90 26.67 -6.76
C MET A 1 -2.71 26.61 -8.05
N SER A 2 -3.13 27.74 -8.64
CA SER A 2 -3.79 27.78 -9.96
C SER A 2 -3.00 27.08 -11.08
N GLU A 3 -1.67 27.27 -11.11
CA GLU A 3 -0.79 26.58 -12.06
C GLU A 3 -0.71 25.06 -11.86
N LEU A 4 -0.93 24.56 -10.64
CA LEU A 4 -0.95 23.12 -10.36
C LEU A 4 -2.21 22.45 -10.92
N VAL A 5 -3.36 23.13 -10.79
CA VAL A 5 -4.67 22.64 -11.25
C VAL A 5 -4.69 22.43 -12.77
N ASN A 6 -4.05 23.31 -13.53
CA ASN A 6 -3.91 23.24 -14.99
C ASN A 6 -2.50 22.89 -15.45
N SER A 7 -1.73 22.21 -14.60
CA SER A 7 -0.43 21.65 -14.98
C SER A 7 -0.58 20.70 -16.17
N GLU A 8 0.49 20.56 -16.95
CA GLU A 8 0.51 19.66 -18.12
C GLU A 8 0.07 18.24 -17.77
N LYS A 9 0.56 17.71 -16.64
CA LYS A 9 0.17 16.40 -16.13
C LYS A 9 -1.33 16.29 -15.89
N MET A 10 -1.93 17.26 -15.20
CA MET A 10 -3.36 17.22 -14.89
C MET A 10 -4.23 17.36 -16.14
N ARG A 11 -3.86 18.24 -17.07
CA ARG A 11 -4.58 18.36 -18.36
C ARG A 11 -4.50 17.07 -19.17
N THR A 12 -3.32 16.44 -19.22
CA THR A 12 -3.12 15.16 -19.91
C THR A 12 -3.99 14.05 -19.31
N ALA A 13 -4.00 13.91 -17.98
CA ALA A 13 -4.82 12.90 -17.30
C ALA A 13 -6.32 13.11 -17.58
N ARG A 14 -6.80 14.36 -17.53
CA ARG A 14 -8.21 14.64 -17.83
C ARG A 14 -8.54 14.33 -19.30
N LYS A 15 -7.70 14.76 -20.26
CA LYS A 15 -7.87 14.42 -21.69
C LYS A 15 -7.90 12.91 -21.96
N GLN A 16 -7.11 12.12 -21.23
CA GLN A 16 -7.16 10.65 -21.32
C GLN A 16 -8.55 10.15 -20.95
N PHE A 17 -9.07 10.55 -19.78
CA PHE A 17 -10.42 10.16 -19.35
C PHE A 17 -11.49 10.54 -20.37
N MET A 18 -11.37 11.70 -21.03
CA MET A 18 -12.33 12.13 -22.07
C MET A 18 -12.34 11.25 -23.32
N ARG A 19 -11.19 10.67 -23.65
CA ARG A 19 -11.08 9.71 -24.76
C ARG A 19 -11.51 8.29 -24.35
N GLY A 20 -12.00 8.11 -23.14
CA GLY A 20 -12.27 6.79 -22.56
C GLY A 20 -11.00 6.02 -22.16
N GLU A 21 -9.84 6.69 -22.11
CA GLU A 21 -8.59 6.10 -21.68
C GLU A 21 -8.40 6.28 -20.16
N VAL A 22 -7.84 5.29 -19.48
CA VAL A 22 -7.50 5.40 -18.06
C VAL A 22 -6.00 5.69 -17.91
N PRO A 23 -5.61 6.83 -17.28
CA PRO A 23 -4.22 7.11 -16.93
C PRO A 23 -3.62 5.96 -16.13
N GLU A 24 -2.36 5.61 -16.40
CA GLU A 24 -1.69 4.46 -15.79
C GLU A 24 -1.79 4.47 -14.26
N GLY A 25 -1.52 5.62 -13.63
CA GLY A 25 -1.61 5.79 -12.18
C GLY A 25 -3.02 5.67 -11.57
N CYS A 26 -4.06 5.68 -12.39
CA CYS A 26 -5.46 5.55 -11.95
C CYS A 26 -6.01 4.13 -12.13
N ARG A 27 -5.33 3.26 -12.91
CA ARG A 27 -5.84 1.93 -13.28
C ARG A 27 -6.13 1.05 -12.07
N THR A 28 -5.23 0.99 -11.09
CA THR A 28 -5.41 0.15 -9.90
C THR A 28 -6.65 0.55 -9.11
N CYS A 29 -6.89 1.85 -8.91
CA CYS A 29 -8.05 2.33 -8.16
C CYS A 29 -9.37 2.02 -8.89
N LEU A 30 -9.42 2.19 -10.21
CA LEU A 30 -10.63 1.87 -11.00
C LEU A 30 -10.86 0.36 -11.12
N ASP A 31 -9.81 -0.42 -11.29
CA ASP A 31 -9.87 -1.88 -11.32
C ASP A 31 -10.38 -2.44 -9.98
N GLU A 32 -9.99 -1.85 -8.85
CA GLU A 32 -10.56 -2.20 -7.54
C GLU A 32 -12.04 -1.81 -7.42
N ALA A 33 -12.44 -0.65 -7.97
CA ALA A 33 -13.83 -0.17 -7.97
C ALA A 33 -14.79 -1.11 -8.73
N THR A 34 -14.29 -1.93 -9.65
CA THR A 34 -15.12 -2.95 -10.33
C THR A 34 -15.49 -4.13 -9.44
N ARG A 35 -14.82 -4.30 -8.29
CA ARG A 35 -14.87 -5.55 -7.51
C ARG A 35 -15.34 -5.39 -6.08
N GLN A 36 -15.41 -4.17 -5.59
CA GLN A 36 -15.91 -3.78 -4.28
C GLN A 36 -16.21 -2.28 -4.31
N PRO A 37 -17.03 -1.76 -3.38
CA PRO A 37 -17.10 -0.33 -3.16
C PRO A 37 -15.70 0.22 -2.84
N THR A 38 -15.35 1.37 -3.40
CA THR A 38 -14.07 2.04 -3.16
C THR A 38 -14.26 3.53 -2.90
N VAL A 39 -13.16 4.26 -2.70
CA VAL A 39 -13.17 5.73 -2.57
C VAL A 39 -13.83 6.36 -3.79
N HIS A 40 -13.68 5.75 -4.98
CA HIS A 40 -14.37 6.19 -6.18
C HIS A 40 -15.89 6.10 -6.02
N ASN A 41 -16.43 4.94 -5.63
CA ASN A 41 -17.88 4.76 -5.44
C ASN A 41 -18.41 5.62 -4.29
N TYR A 42 -17.69 5.66 -3.16
CA TYR A 42 -18.01 6.50 -2.02
C TYR A 42 -18.19 7.96 -2.46
N TYR A 43 -17.24 8.49 -3.23
CA TYR A 43 -17.33 9.86 -3.70
C TYR A 43 -18.47 10.09 -4.69
N GLN A 44 -18.79 9.13 -5.55
CA GLN A 44 -19.97 9.21 -6.44
C GLN A 44 -21.28 9.24 -5.64
N ASP A 45 -21.35 8.51 -4.53
CA ASP A 45 -22.56 8.42 -3.72
C ASP A 45 -22.73 9.62 -2.79
N LYS A 46 -21.63 10.18 -2.25
CA LYS A 46 -21.69 11.28 -1.28
C LYS A 46 -21.79 12.65 -1.93
N PHE A 47 -21.25 12.81 -3.13
CA PHE A 47 -21.17 14.11 -3.78
C PHE A 47 -21.91 14.16 -5.10
N ARG A 48 -22.62 15.27 -5.32
CA ARG A 48 -23.30 15.56 -6.57
C ARG A 48 -22.32 16.12 -7.59
N TRP A 49 -21.64 15.25 -8.32
CA TRP A 49 -20.61 15.65 -9.28
C TRP A 49 -21.12 16.54 -10.43
N GLN A 50 -22.43 16.57 -10.71
CA GLN A 50 -22.99 17.53 -11.68
C GLN A 50 -22.79 18.98 -11.23
N ASP A 51 -22.72 19.24 -9.93
CA ASP A 51 -22.58 20.58 -9.37
C ASP A 51 -21.19 21.18 -9.63
N VAL A 52 -20.24 20.36 -10.10
CA VAL A 52 -18.86 20.77 -10.42
C VAL A 52 -18.45 20.53 -11.89
N ALA A 53 -19.38 20.12 -12.75
CA ALA A 53 -19.08 19.74 -14.13
C ALA A 53 -18.82 20.96 -15.04
N ASP A 54 -19.42 22.12 -14.73
CA ASP A 54 -19.42 23.30 -15.58
C ASP A 54 -18.09 24.07 -15.63
N ALA A 55 -17.16 23.76 -14.72
CA ALA A 55 -15.85 24.37 -14.67
C ALA A 55 -14.85 23.79 -15.70
N TYR A 56 -15.18 22.67 -16.34
CA TYR A 56 -14.24 21.88 -17.12
C TYR A 56 -14.34 22.15 -18.63
N ASP A 57 -13.21 22.42 -19.27
CA ASP A 57 -13.09 22.56 -20.73
C ASP A 57 -12.64 21.23 -21.34
N GLU A 58 -13.58 20.62 -22.05
CA GLU A 58 -13.42 19.32 -22.69
C GLU A 58 -12.37 19.30 -23.82
N THR A 59 -12.15 20.44 -24.47
CA THR A 59 -11.22 20.54 -25.61
C THR A 59 -9.78 20.63 -25.12
N THR A 60 -9.56 21.45 -24.09
CA THR A 60 -8.22 21.77 -23.61
C THR A 60 -7.78 20.95 -22.41
N GLY A 61 -8.70 20.29 -21.72
CA GLY A 61 -8.46 19.64 -20.42
C GLY A 61 -8.23 20.63 -19.27
N ASN A 62 -8.47 21.91 -19.52
CA ASN A 62 -8.35 22.97 -18.52
C ASN A 62 -9.56 22.97 -17.59
N VAL A 63 -9.34 23.45 -16.38
CA VAL A 63 -10.37 23.77 -15.41
C VAL A 63 -10.34 25.28 -15.21
N SER A 64 -11.44 25.96 -15.53
CA SER A 64 -11.54 27.42 -15.43
C SER A 64 -11.57 27.92 -13.97
N ARG A 65 -12.09 27.08 -13.07
CA ARG A 65 -12.23 27.34 -11.63
C ARG A 65 -12.30 26.04 -10.85
N THR A 66 -11.71 25.98 -9.68
CA THR A 66 -11.79 24.79 -8.82
C THR A 66 -13.09 24.80 -8.03
N GLN A 67 -13.82 23.68 -8.05
CA GLN A 67 -15.05 23.51 -7.27
C GLN A 67 -14.98 22.33 -6.28
N TYR A 68 -14.01 21.41 -6.46
CA TYR A 68 -13.68 20.35 -5.50
C TYR A 68 -12.25 20.53 -4.99
N LEU A 69 -12.08 20.60 -3.67
CA LEU A 69 -10.80 20.75 -3.00
C LEU A 69 -10.58 19.62 -1.98
N LEU A 70 -9.66 18.71 -2.28
CA LEU A 70 -9.10 17.77 -1.30
C LEU A 70 -7.80 18.36 -0.74
N ILE A 71 -7.72 18.57 0.57
CA ILE A 71 -6.59 19.26 1.18
C ILE A 71 -6.18 18.70 2.55
N ALA A 72 -4.87 18.56 2.74
CA ALA A 72 -4.26 18.40 4.06
C ALA A 72 -3.78 19.75 4.59
N LEU A 73 -4.21 20.16 5.78
CA LEU A 73 -3.73 21.41 6.36
C LEU A 73 -2.34 21.22 7.00
N SER A 74 -2.16 20.13 7.74
CA SER A 74 -0.88 19.72 8.32
C SER A 74 -0.80 18.22 8.54
N ASN A 75 0.37 17.75 8.95
CA ASN A 75 0.57 16.40 9.48
C ASN A 75 0.32 16.29 11.00
N LEU A 76 -0.27 17.32 11.64
CA LEU A 76 -0.53 17.31 13.08
C LEU A 76 -1.56 16.24 13.43
N CYS A 77 -1.15 15.27 14.23
CA CYS A 77 -1.99 14.16 14.66
C CYS A 77 -1.56 13.69 16.06
N THR A 78 -2.54 13.32 16.87
CA THR A 78 -2.37 12.83 18.24
C THR A 78 -2.16 11.32 18.33
N TYR A 79 -2.44 10.57 17.26
CA TYR A 79 -2.35 9.11 17.26
C TYR A 79 -1.07 8.60 16.59
N SER A 80 -0.62 7.43 17.04
CA SER A 80 0.52 6.68 16.48
C SER A 80 0.07 5.39 15.81
N CYS A 81 -0.76 5.54 14.77
CA CYS A 81 -1.32 4.39 14.04
C CYS A 81 -0.20 3.53 13.44
N ARG A 82 -0.16 2.24 13.79
CA ARG A 82 0.96 1.34 13.45
C ARG A 82 1.19 1.21 11.94
N MET A 83 0.09 1.19 11.17
CA MET A 83 0.14 1.08 9.71
C MET A 83 0.48 2.38 8.99
N CYS A 84 0.46 3.53 9.68
CA CYS A 84 0.53 4.83 9.04
C CYS A 84 1.96 5.16 8.58
N PHE A 85 2.07 6.08 7.63
CA PHE A 85 3.34 6.62 7.16
C PHE A 85 3.89 7.67 8.14
N ASP A 86 5.21 7.69 8.31
CA ASP A 86 5.91 8.62 9.22
C ASP A 86 5.57 10.08 8.96
N LYS A 87 5.30 10.43 7.70
CA LYS A 87 5.07 11.82 7.28
C LYS A 87 3.69 12.34 7.65
N LEU A 88 2.76 11.47 8.03
CA LEU A 88 1.34 11.81 8.19
C LEU A 88 0.91 12.01 9.64
N SER A 89 1.75 11.70 10.62
CA SER A 89 1.44 11.97 12.03
C SER A 89 2.66 12.49 12.77
N THR A 90 2.57 13.69 13.32
CA THR A 90 3.58 14.26 14.21
C THR A 90 3.88 13.36 15.41
N ARG A 91 2.85 12.72 15.99
CA ARG A 91 3.02 11.84 17.14
C ARG A 91 3.75 10.56 16.74
N LEU A 92 3.32 9.91 15.66
CA LEU A 92 3.97 8.73 15.12
C LEU A 92 5.42 9.00 14.73
N ASN A 93 5.68 10.16 14.11
CA ASN A 93 7.03 10.56 13.73
C ASN A 93 7.97 10.67 14.93
N SER A 94 7.51 11.33 16.00
CA SER A 94 8.23 11.43 17.26
C SER A 94 8.46 10.05 17.91
N ASP A 95 7.43 9.20 17.91
CA ASP A 95 7.52 7.87 18.50
C ASP A 95 8.49 6.97 17.72
N ARG A 96 8.44 6.97 16.39
CA ARG A 96 9.37 6.19 15.56
C ARG A 96 10.80 6.72 15.62
N HIS A 97 11.01 8.03 15.77
CA HIS A 97 12.35 8.56 16.06
C HIS A 97 12.91 7.96 17.36
N ARG A 98 12.12 7.97 18.44
CA ARG A 98 12.53 7.42 19.75
C ARG A 98 12.67 5.89 19.74
N MET A 99 11.82 5.20 18.99
CA MET A 99 11.75 3.73 18.94
C MET A 99 12.76 3.11 17.96
N LEU A 100 12.98 3.74 16.80
CA LEU A 100 13.73 3.17 15.68
C LEU A 100 14.95 4.00 15.26
N GLY A 101 15.15 5.20 15.82
CA GLY A 101 16.24 6.09 15.44
C GLY A 101 16.10 6.69 14.04
N VAL A 102 14.88 6.69 13.46
CA VAL A 102 14.63 7.34 12.17
C VAL A 102 14.66 8.86 12.33
N GLU A 103 15.18 9.58 11.33
CA GLU A 103 15.19 11.04 11.36
C GLU A 103 13.77 11.62 11.44
N PRO A 104 13.50 12.56 12.36
CA PRO A 104 12.18 13.13 12.52
C PRO A 104 11.87 14.04 11.34
N ILE A 105 10.65 13.94 10.82
CA ILE A 105 10.11 14.76 9.74
C ILE A 105 9.58 16.10 10.28
N GLY A 106 9.22 16.12 11.57
CA GLY A 106 8.72 17.30 12.26
C GLY A 106 7.26 17.64 11.92
N TYR A 107 6.79 18.73 12.52
CA TYR A 107 5.51 19.35 12.15
C TYR A 107 5.65 20.08 10.82
N ARG A 108 4.71 19.82 9.94
CA ARG A 108 4.66 20.38 8.59
C ARG A 108 3.23 20.78 8.26
N ARG A 109 3.08 21.98 7.70
CA ARG A 109 1.78 22.62 7.43
C ARG A 109 1.83 23.33 6.09
N ASN A 110 0.74 23.22 5.34
CA ASN A 110 0.52 24.07 4.18
C ASN A 110 0.49 25.55 4.60
N ASP A 111 0.78 26.42 3.63
CA ASP A 111 0.60 27.86 3.79
C ASP A 111 -0.90 28.19 3.81
N ILE A 112 -1.48 28.27 5.00
CA ILE A 112 -2.92 28.43 5.21
C ILE A 112 -3.44 29.73 4.61
N ASP A 113 -2.64 30.80 4.60
CA ASP A 113 -3.07 32.07 4.01
C ASP A 113 -3.21 31.92 2.49
N LYS A 114 -2.29 31.19 1.84
CA LYS A 114 -2.45 30.85 0.42
C LYS A 114 -3.66 29.94 0.18
N VAL A 115 -3.97 29.00 1.09
CA VAL A 115 -5.17 28.16 1.01
C VAL A 115 -6.43 29.00 1.04
N ILE A 116 -6.51 29.96 1.97
CA ILE A 116 -7.62 30.91 2.08
C ILE A 116 -7.74 31.75 0.81
N ASP A 117 -6.63 32.31 0.30
CA ASP A 117 -6.64 33.08 -0.94
C ASP A 117 -7.13 32.23 -2.12
N PHE A 118 -6.75 30.95 -2.18
CA PHE A 118 -7.23 30.03 -3.20
C PHE A 118 -8.73 29.74 -3.08
N ILE A 119 -9.24 29.55 -1.86
CA ILE A 119 -10.68 29.37 -1.61
C ILE A 119 -11.44 30.63 -2.04
N ARG A 120 -10.98 31.83 -1.66
CA ARG A 120 -11.61 33.10 -2.07
C ARG A 120 -11.62 33.31 -3.58
N ALA A 121 -10.61 32.81 -4.28
CA ALA A 121 -10.50 32.92 -5.74
C ALA A 121 -11.33 31.88 -6.51
N ASN A 122 -11.96 30.91 -5.83
CA ASN A 122 -12.62 29.78 -6.48
C ASN A 122 -13.99 29.50 -5.85
N PRO A 123 -15.03 29.14 -6.64
CA PRO A 123 -16.33 28.78 -6.10
C PRO A 123 -16.34 27.33 -5.60
N ILE A 124 -15.66 27.08 -4.47
CA ILE A 124 -15.63 25.75 -3.87
C ILE A 124 -17.06 25.29 -3.55
N ARG A 125 -17.40 24.08 -3.98
CA ARG A 125 -18.68 23.39 -3.71
C ARG A 125 -18.50 22.18 -2.80
N ILE A 126 -17.35 21.53 -2.91
CA ILE A 126 -17.00 20.35 -2.11
C ILE A 126 -15.58 20.55 -1.58
N VAL A 127 -15.41 20.36 -0.27
CA VAL A 127 -14.08 20.34 0.36
C VAL A 127 -13.92 19.09 1.21
N THR A 128 -12.78 18.42 1.08
CA THR A 128 -12.39 17.30 1.94
C THR A 128 -11.12 17.66 2.69
N PHE A 129 -11.20 17.66 4.02
CA PHE A 129 -10.07 17.84 4.91
C PHE A 129 -9.48 16.48 5.29
N HIS A 130 -8.19 16.29 5.01
CA HIS A 130 -7.41 15.11 5.42
C HIS A 130 -6.04 15.53 6.00
N GLY A 131 -5.11 14.59 6.16
CA GLY A 131 -3.73 14.89 6.59
C GLY A 131 -3.39 14.07 7.82
N GLY A 132 -2.88 14.74 8.86
CA GLY A 132 -2.83 14.16 10.20
C GLY A 132 -4.23 13.87 10.74
N ASN A 133 -4.65 14.62 11.75
CA ASN A 133 -6.07 14.73 12.06
C ASN A 133 -6.45 16.20 11.87
N PRO A 134 -7.23 16.55 10.82
CA PRO A 134 -7.46 17.94 10.44
C PRO A 134 -7.96 18.82 11.59
N ILE A 135 -8.76 18.25 12.49
CA ILE A 135 -9.33 18.95 13.65
C ILE A 135 -8.23 19.39 14.64
N ASN A 136 -7.10 18.69 14.70
CA ASN A 136 -5.99 19.10 15.55
C ASN A 136 -5.30 20.38 15.04
N GLU A 137 -5.40 20.73 13.75
CA GLU A 137 -4.81 21.95 13.21
C GLU A 137 -5.55 23.18 13.78
N PRO A 138 -4.88 24.07 14.55
CA PRO A 138 -5.54 25.23 15.17
C PRO A 138 -6.12 26.23 14.15
N ARG A 139 -5.59 26.26 12.93
CA ARG A 139 -6.08 27.13 11.85
C ARG A 139 -7.17 26.49 10.98
N LEU A 140 -7.72 25.33 11.36
CA LEU A 140 -8.85 24.74 10.64
C LEU A 140 -10.04 25.70 10.56
N LEU A 141 -10.35 26.40 11.66
CA LEU A 141 -11.46 27.36 11.71
C LEU A 141 -11.25 28.55 10.78
N ASP A 142 -10.01 29.01 10.61
CA ASP A 142 -9.69 30.08 9.65
C ASP A 142 -10.12 29.67 8.24
N VAL A 143 -9.86 28.41 7.86
CA VAL A 143 -10.24 27.88 6.54
C VAL A 143 -11.76 27.64 6.47
N LEU A 144 -12.35 27.06 7.52
CA LEU A 144 -13.79 26.80 7.54
C LEU A 144 -14.59 28.10 7.43
N ASN A 145 -14.16 29.20 8.04
CA ASN A 145 -14.87 30.48 8.00
C ASN A 145 -14.88 31.14 6.62
N GLU A 146 -13.96 30.78 5.73
CA GLU A 146 -13.84 31.34 4.37
C GLU A 146 -14.68 30.59 3.34
N LEU A 147 -15.22 29.42 3.71
CA LEU A 147 -16.14 28.66 2.88
C LEU A 147 -17.55 29.26 2.98
N SER A 148 -18.31 29.17 1.88
CA SER A 148 -19.72 29.52 1.84
C SER A 148 -20.60 28.42 2.47
N ASP A 149 -21.80 28.79 2.89
CA ASP A 149 -22.72 27.87 3.60
C ASP A 149 -23.27 26.75 2.69
N ASP A 150 -23.25 26.94 1.36
CA ASP A 150 -23.67 25.94 0.38
C ASP A 150 -22.60 24.88 0.06
N VAL A 151 -21.47 24.89 0.77
CA VAL A 151 -20.40 23.89 0.60
C VAL A 151 -20.77 22.58 1.28
N SER A 152 -20.50 21.45 0.61
CA SER A 152 -20.44 20.13 1.24
C SER A 152 -19.04 19.90 1.83
N VAL A 153 -18.96 19.73 3.16
CA VAL A 153 -17.68 19.58 3.90
C VAL A 153 -17.48 18.14 4.33
N GLU A 154 -16.38 17.51 3.93
CA GLU A 154 -15.92 16.22 4.45
C GLU A 154 -14.73 16.40 5.39
N ILE A 155 -14.76 15.71 6.54
CA ILE A 155 -13.63 15.65 7.48
C ILE A 155 -13.25 14.19 7.69
N ILE A 156 -12.03 13.83 7.29
CA ILE A 156 -11.41 12.53 7.59
C ILE A 156 -10.69 12.65 8.93
N SER A 157 -11.29 12.08 9.98
CA SER A 157 -10.86 12.24 11.37
C SER A 157 -10.55 10.90 12.02
N ASN A 158 -9.62 10.90 12.99
CA ASN A 158 -9.35 9.75 13.85
C ASN A 158 -10.28 9.69 15.07
N GLY A 159 -11.23 10.63 15.22
CA GLY A 159 -12.19 10.68 16.33
C GLY A 159 -11.61 11.15 17.66
N SER A 160 -10.37 11.66 17.70
CA SER A 160 -9.70 12.06 18.95
C SER A 160 -10.22 13.35 19.58
N THR A 161 -10.78 14.26 18.78
CA THR A 161 -11.23 15.58 19.24
C THR A 161 -12.27 16.16 18.30
N LEU A 162 -13.15 17.01 18.84
CA LEU A 162 -14.03 17.92 18.08
C LEU A 162 -13.67 19.39 18.32
N SER A 163 -12.49 19.65 18.87
CA SER A 163 -11.98 21.00 19.12
C SER A 163 -10.74 21.27 18.29
N SER A 164 -10.78 22.37 17.53
CA SER A 164 -9.62 22.97 16.87
C SER A 164 -9.06 24.06 17.77
N GLY A 165 -7.84 23.84 18.29
CA GLY A 165 -7.31 24.64 19.38
C GLY A 165 -8.17 24.54 20.64
N LYS A 166 -8.83 25.64 21.01
CA LYS A 166 -9.74 25.72 22.18
C LYS A 166 -11.22 25.80 21.77
N THR A 167 -11.52 25.72 20.48
CA THR A 167 -12.83 26.04 19.96
C THR A 167 -13.49 24.77 19.43
N ASP A 168 -14.73 24.53 19.86
CA ASP A 168 -15.57 23.46 19.35
C ASP A 168 -15.94 23.73 17.88
N ILE A 169 -15.71 22.76 17.00
CA ILE A 169 -15.98 22.92 15.56
C ILE A 169 -17.46 22.75 15.23
N ARG A 170 -18.27 22.06 16.05
CA ARG A 170 -19.65 21.68 15.71
C ARG A 170 -20.56 22.89 15.36
N PRO A 171 -20.52 24.02 16.09
CA PRO A 171 -21.29 25.20 15.72
C PRO A 171 -20.89 25.80 14.36
N HIS A 172 -19.62 25.63 13.95
CA HIS A 172 -19.16 26.07 12.63
C HIS A 172 -19.61 25.11 11.52
N LEU A 173 -19.78 23.82 11.85
CA LEU A 173 -20.22 22.81 10.90
C LEU A 173 -21.73 22.85 10.62
N SER A 174 -22.55 23.33 11.57
CA SER A 174 -24.00 23.38 11.43
C SER A 174 -24.50 24.38 10.37
N ARG A 175 -23.65 25.29 9.88
CA ARG A 175 -24.03 26.26 8.83
C ARG A 175 -23.97 25.68 7.42
N PHE A 176 -23.20 24.62 7.21
CA PHE A 176 -22.97 24.06 5.88
C PHE A 176 -24.17 23.24 5.39
N GLU A 177 -24.37 23.18 4.07
CA GLU A 177 -25.45 22.42 3.45
C GLU A 177 -25.37 20.93 3.84
N ARG A 178 -24.17 20.35 3.79
CA ARG A 178 -23.90 18.96 4.16
C ARG A 178 -22.55 18.83 4.83
N VAL A 179 -22.49 17.97 5.84
CA VAL A 179 -21.25 17.58 6.51
C VAL A 179 -21.12 16.06 6.47
N HIS A 180 -19.94 15.59 6.10
CA HIS A 180 -19.61 14.17 6.02
C HIS A 180 -18.41 13.89 6.91
N PHE A 181 -18.62 13.10 7.96
CA PHE A 181 -17.51 12.60 8.78
C PHE A 181 -17.07 11.24 8.29
N ASN A 182 -15.77 11.11 8.07
CA ASN A 182 -15.13 9.85 7.78
C ASN A 182 -14.28 9.48 9.01
N ILE A 183 -14.88 8.76 9.96
CA ILE A 183 -14.25 8.43 11.24
C ILE A 183 -13.44 7.15 11.09
N SER A 184 -12.14 7.27 11.32
CA SER A 184 -11.22 6.16 11.18
C SER A 184 -11.28 5.23 12.39
N LEU A 185 -11.75 4.00 12.20
CA LEU A 185 -11.98 2.99 13.24
C LEU A 185 -11.55 1.60 12.71
N ASP A 186 -10.51 1.02 13.30
CA ASP A 186 -9.83 -0.15 12.73
C ASP A 186 -10.18 -1.49 13.37
N GLY A 187 -11.17 -1.53 14.25
CA GLY A 187 -11.63 -2.76 14.89
C GLY A 187 -12.53 -2.48 16.10
N THR A 188 -12.86 -3.53 16.84
CA THR A 188 -13.42 -3.42 18.20
C THR A 188 -12.40 -2.78 19.15
N ARG A 189 -12.83 -2.40 20.35
CA ARG A 189 -12.03 -1.62 21.33
C ARG A 189 -10.55 -2.00 21.39
N ARG A 190 -10.24 -3.24 21.74
CA ARG A 190 -8.86 -3.71 21.90
C ARG A 190 -8.06 -3.54 20.61
N THR A 191 -8.64 -3.92 19.48
CA THR A 191 -7.98 -3.85 18.17
C THR A 191 -7.76 -2.42 17.74
N THR A 192 -8.77 -1.54 17.89
CA THR A 192 -8.64 -0.12 17.56
C THR A 192 -7.52 0.53 18.38
N GLU A 193 -7.48 0.31 19.69
CA GLU A 193 -6.46 0.92 20.56
C GLU A 193 -5.06 0.32 20.33
N TYR A 194 -4.98 -0.95 19.95
CA TYR A 194 -3.73 -1.60 19.57
C TYR A 194 -3.19 -1.07 18.24
N VAL A 195 -4.05 -0.93 17.24
CA VAL A 195 -3.71 -0.49 15.88
C VAL A 195 -3.48 1.02 15.83
N ARG A 196 -4.37 1.81 16.43
CA ARG A 196 -4.32 3.27 16.55
C ARG A 196 -3.85 3.64 17.94
N VAL A 197 -2.56 3.47 18.21
CA VAL A 197 -1.98 3.79 19.52
C VAL A 197 -2.31 5.24 19.92
N HIS A 198 -2.66 5.44 21.20
CA HIS A 198 -3.22 6.66 21.78
C HIS A 198 -4.68 6.95 21.42
N SER A 199 -5.35 6.06 20.68
CA SER A 199 -6.81 6.08 20.61
C SER A 199 -7.42 5.75 21.96
N ASP A 200 -8.59 6.33 22.18
CA ASP A 200 -9.48 6.04 23.29
C ASP A 200 -10.84 5.72 22.68
N PHE A 201 -11.25 4.46 22.76
CA PHE A 201 -12.44 4.00 22.06
C PHE A 201 -13.72 4.67 22.56
N ASP A 202 -13.82 4.96 23.86
CA ASP A 202 -14.97 5.65 24.45
C ASP A 202 -15.08 7.08 23.95
N ASN A 203 -13.95 7.79 23.84
CA ASN A 203 -13.91 9.11 23.26
C ASN A 203 -14.29 9.10 21.78
N VAL A 204 -13.83 8.11 21.01
CA VAL A 204 -14.24 7.96 19.60
C VAL A 204 -15.74 7.69 19.50
N PHE A 205 -16.30 6.81 20.33
CA PHE A 205 -17.74 6.51 20.35
C PHE A 205 -18.58 7.72 20.78
N ARG A 206 -18.14 8.45 21.81
CA ARG A 206 -18.79 9.69 22.25
C ARG A 206 -18.79 10.73 21.12
N HIS A 207 -17.63 11.00 20.50
CA HIS A 207 -17.55 11.96 19.40
C HIS A 207 -18.37 11.53 18.18
N PHE A 208 -18.43 10.22 17.88
CA PHE A 208 -19.32 9.67 16.86
C PHE A 208 -20.78 10.05 17.12
N ASN A 209 -21.29 9.81 18.33
CA ASN A 209 -22.67 10.16 18.69
C ASN A 209 -22.91 11.68 18.62
N GLU A 210 -21.94 12.47 19.09
CA GLU A 210 -22.02 13.93 19.06
C GLU A 210 -22.07 14.52 17.64
N VAL A 211 -21.30 13.98 16.69
CA VAL A 211 -21.38 14.42 15.29
C VAL A 211 -22.61 13.85 14.58
N LYS A 212 -23.02 12.61 14.89
CA LYS A 212 -24.20 11.99 14.29
C LYS A 212 -25.50 12.69 14.69
N ALA A 213 -25.53 13.33 15.86
CA ALA A 213 -26.65 14.14 16.32
C ALA A 213 -26.82 15.47 15.56
N LEU A 214 -25.85 15.89 14.73
CA LEU A 214 -25.98 17.09 13.92
C LEU A 214 -26.92 16.84 12.73
N PRO A 215 -27.90 17.73 12.46
CA PRO A 215 -28.98 17.47 11.51
C PRO A 215 -28.53 17.38 10.05
N ASN A 216 -27.41 18.02 9.69
CA ASN A 216 -26.83 18.05 8.35
C ASN A 216 -25.67 17.06 8.17
N THR A 217 -25.45 16.16 9.13
CA THR A 217 -24.25 15.32 9.18
C THR A 217 -24.54 13.85 8.90
N THR A 218 -23.72 13.24 8.04
CA THR A 218 -23.62 11.78 7.91
C THR A 218 -22.24 11.28 8.31
N VAL A 219 -22.18 10.03 8.76
CA VAL A 219 -20.96 9.40 9.26
C VAL A 219 -20.68 8.11 8.49
N ASN A 220 -19.46 8.01 7.97
CA ASN A 220 -18.85 6.78 7.49
C ASN A 220 -17.80 6.29 8.49
N LEU A 221 -17.84 5.00 8.82
CA LEU A 221 -16.77 4.36 9.60
C LEU A 221 -15.75 3.75 8.64
N HIS A 222 -14.50 4.15 8.79
CA HIS A 222 -13.43 3.78 7.86
C HIS A 222 -12.40 2.89 8.50
N ASN A 223 -12.27 1.70 7.92
CA ASN A 223 -11.34 0.66 8.34
C ASN A 223 -10.23 0.48 7.30
N THR A 224 -8.99 0.47 7.76
CA THR A 224 -7.84 0.01 6.98
C THR A 224 -7.50 -1.41 7.41
N ILE A 225 -7.86 -2.39 6.59
CA ILE A 225 -7.64 -3.81 6.85
C ILE A 225 -6.15 -4.13 6.70
N THR A 226 -5.52 -4.53 7.78
CA THR A 226 -4.11 -4.93 7.88
C THR A 226 -4.02 -6.32 8.49
N ASN A 227 -2.81 -6.87 8.58
CA ASN A 227 -2.60 -8.04 9.43
C ASN A 227 -2.94 -7.79 10.92
N LEU A 228 -2.98 -6.55 11.40
CA LEU A 228 -3.24 -6.26 12.81
C LEU A 228 -4.73 -6.30 13.21
N ASN A 229 -5.67 -6.16 12.26
CA ASN A 229 -7.11 -6.15 12.56
C ASN A 229 -7.91 -7.20 11.78
N LEU A 230 -7.25 -7.96 10.90
CA LEU A 230 -7.90 -8.96 10.05
C LEU A 230 -8.76 -9.97 10.84
N PHE A 231 -8.26 -10.41 11.99
CA PHE A 231 -8.89 -11.42 12.82
C PHE A 231 -10.11 -10.93 13.61
N ASP A 232 -10.20 -9.61 13.81
CA ASP A 232 -11.29 -8.92 14.49
C ASP A 232 -12.33 -8.35 13.51
N LEU A 233 -12.07 -8.48 12.21
CA LEU A 233 -12.90 -7.91 11.15
C LEU A 233 -14.39 -8.37 11.22
N PRO A 234 -14.71 -9.65 11.49
CA PRO A 234 -16.10 -10.06 11.76
C PRO A 234 -16.76 -9.31 12.91
N SER A 235 -16.07 -9.18 14.03
CA SER A 235 -16.57 -8.50 15.24
C SER A 235 -16.72 -6.99 15.01
N TYR A 236 -15.78 -6.39 14.27
CA TYR A 236 -15.92 -5.02 13.79
C TYR A 236 -17.20 -4.84 12.97
N TYR A 237 -17.45 -5.70 11.97
CA TYR A 237 -18.67 -5.57 11.18
C TYR A 237 -19.93 -5.77 12.02
N ALA A 238 -19.98 -6.80 12.88
CA ALA A 238 -21.11 -7.01 13.77
C ALA A 238 -21.40 -5.77 14.64
N MET A 239 -20.35 -5.16 15.21
CA MET A 239 -20.45 -3.92 15.97
C MET A 239 -21.06 -2.79 15.12
N THR A 240 -20.56 -2.54 13.90
CA THR A 240 -21.09 -1.49 13.02
C THR A 240 -22.50 -1.76 12.47
N LEU A 241 -22.95 -3.01 12.49
CA LEU A 241 -24.25 -3.41 11.96
C LEU A 241 -25.35 -3.37 13.02
N SER A 242 -25.05 -3.80 14.24
CA SER A 242 -26.07 -3.99 15.29
C SER A 242 -25.60 -3.66 16.71
N GLY A 243 -24.35 -3.19 16.89
CA GLY A 243 -23.78 -2.84 18.18
C GLY A 243 -23.48 -1.35 18.32
N GLU A 244 -22.40 -1.03 19.04
CA GLU A 244 -21.85 0.32 19.08
C GLU A 244 -21.56 0.78 17.65
N PHE A 245 -21.92 2.01 17.30
CA PHE A 245 -21.84 2.56 15.94
C PHE A 245 -22.85 2.01 14.92
N ALA A 246 -23.89 1.26 15.34
CA ALA A 246 -24.97 0.82 14.45
C ALA A 246 -25.70 1.98 13.74
N ASP A 247 -25.69 3.19 14.30
CA ASP A 247 -26.31 4.38 13.68
C ASP A 247 -25.45 5.04 12.58
N ALA A 248 -24.27 4.50 12.26
CA ALA A 248 -23.47 5.01 11.16
C ALA A 248 -24.20 4.84 9.81
N ASP A 249 -24.09 5.83 8.93
CA ASP A 249 -24.78 5.82 7.63
C ASP A 249 -24.13 4.86 6.63
N SER A 250 -22.83 4.59 6.80
CA SER A 250 -22.07 3.72 5.90
C SER A 250 -20.78 3.22 6.56
N ILE A 251 -20.20 2.18 5.97
CA ILE A 251 -18.87 1.69 6.29
C ILE A 251 -18.01 1.62 5.03
N SER A 252 -16.71 1.82 5.19
CA SER A 252 -15.74 1.61 4.13
C SER A 252 -14.51 0.88 4.65
N SER A 253 -14.12 -0.22 3.99
CA SER A 253 -12.95 -1.00 4.40
C SER A 253 -11.97 -1.20 3.24
N TYR A 254 -10.70 -0.83 3.46
CA TYR A 254 -9.65 -0.90 2.45
C TYR A 254 -8.50 -1.76 2.92
N ILE A 255 -8.07 -2.71 2.08
CA ILE A 255 -6.92 -3.55 2.40
C ILE A 255 -5.65 -2.74 2.22
N ALA A 256 -4.87 -2.62 3.30
CA ALA A 256 -3.57 -1.97 3.26
C ALA A 256 -2.64 -2.70 2.30
N THR A 257 -2.21 -1.99 1.25
CA THR A 257 -1.19 -2.45 0.31
C THR A 257 0.18 -1.95 0.69
N THR A 258 0.30 -0.96 1.57
CA THR A 258 1.57 -0.40 2.05
C THR A 258 1.41 0.10 3.49
N PRO A 259 2.46 0.02 4.34
CA PRO A 259 3.74 -0.66 4.08
C PRO A 259 3.58 -2.19 4.04
N ALA A 260 4.51 -2.89 3.38
CA ALA A 260 4.37 -4.33 3.14
C ALA A 260 4.22 -5.17 4.42
N VAL A 261 4.91 -4.77 5.50
CA VAL A 261 4.83 -5.45 6.82
C VAL A 261 3.43 -5.48 7.41
N HIS A 262 2.50 -4.61 6.98
CA HIS A 262 1.12 -4.56 7.48
C HIS A 262 0.08 -5.17 6.52
N ARG A 263 0.51 -5.76 5.39
CA ARG A 263 -0.39 -6.44 4.46
C ARG A 263 -0.98 -7.69 5.09
N VAL A 264 -2.24 -8.00 4.74
CA VAL A 264 -2.88 -9.28 5.09
C VAL A 264 -2.10 -10.49 4.54
N SER A 265 -1.46 -10.35 3.38
CA SER A 265 -0.63 -11.40 2.78
C SER A 265 0.74 -11.57 3.43
N THR A 266 1.11 -10.74 4.40
CA THR A 266 2.33 -10.96 5.20
C THR A 266 2.16 -12.14 6.16
N LEU A 267 0.91 -12.50 6.48
CA LEU A 267 0.62 -13.62 7.37
C LEU A 267 1.10 -14.95 6.79
N PRO A 268 1.59 -15.87 7.63
CA PRO A 268 1.92 -17.24 7.25
C PRO A 268 0.66 -18.06 6.97
N PRO A 269 0.76 -19.18 6.22
CA PRO A 269 -0.41 -19.94 5.74
C PRO A 269 -1.41 -20.34 6.84
N GLU A 270 -0.93 -20.71 8.02
CA GLU A 270 -1.76 -21.08 9.16
C GLU A 270 -2.63 -19.93 9.68
N LEU A 271 -2.08 -18.72 9.72
CA LEU A 271 -2.79 -17.51 10.14
C LEU A 271 -3.73 -17.01 9.05
N ARG A 272 -3.37 -17.19 7.77
CA ARG A 272 -4.28 -16.91 6.65
C ARG A 272 -5.50 -17.84 6.67
N ARG A 273 -5.30 -19.13 6.94
CA ARG A 273 -6.39 -20.11 7.09
C ARG A 273 -7.32 -19.72 8.24
N LEU A 274 -6.78 -19.36 9.39
CA LEU A 274 -7.57 -18.90 10.54
C LEU A 274 -8.42 -17.67 10.20
N ALA A 275 -7.82 -16.66 9.55
CA ALA A 275 -8.54 -15.46 9.12
C ALA A 275 -9.64 -15.79 8.11
N ARG A 276 -9.35 -16.68 7.15
CA ARG A 276 -10.32 -17.16 6.16
C ARG A 276 -11.51 -17.83 6.83
N GLU A 277 -11.28 -18.74 7.78
CA GLU A 277 -12.35 -19.43 8.52
C GLU A 277 -13.28 -18.43 9.20
N ARG A 278 -12.73 -17.47 9.96
CA ARG A 278 -13.53 -16.44 10.64
C ARG A 278 -14.35 -15.56 9.68
N ILE A 279 -13.78 -15.20 8.54
CA ILE A 279 -14.46 -14.37 7.53
C ILE A 279 -15.55 -15.18 6.80
N GLU A 280 -15.30 -16.46 6.51
CA GLU A 280 -16.28 -17.35 5.89
C GLU A 280 -17.44 -17.67 6.84
N ASP A 281 -17.19 -17.84 8.14
CA ASP A 281 -18.22 -17.95 9.18
C ASP A 281 -19.11 -16.70 9.19
N PHE A 282 -18.49 -15.52 9.25
CA PHE A 282 -19.21 -14.25 9.19
C PHE A 282 -20.06 -14.07 7.92
N LEU A 283 -19.52 -14.47 6.75
CA LEU A 283 -20.27 -14.42 5.50
C LEU A 283 -21.48 -15.37 5.53
N ARG A 284 -21.36 -16.56 6.13
CA ARG A 284 -22.50 -17.48 6.33
C ARG A 284 -23.57 -16.86 7.23
N GLU A 285 -23.16 -16.19 8.30
CA GLU A 285 -24.08 -15.45 9.18
C GLU A 285 -24.78 -14.30 8.44
N LEU A 286 -24.04 -13.51 7.66
CA LEU A 286 -24.63 -12.44 6.85
C LEU A 286 -25.58 -12.95 5.77
N ASP A 287 -25.31 -14.12 5.18
CA ASP A 287 -26.20 -14.71 4.18
C ASP A 287 -27.54 -15.17 4.78
N SER A 288 -27.60 -15.43 6.10
CA SER A 288 -28.85 -15.67 6.81
C SER A 288 -29.75 -14.44 6.97
N VAL A 289 -29.18 -13.23 6.84
CA VAL A 289 -29.92 -11.95 6.85
C VAL A 289 -30.78 -11.80 5.59
N GLY A 290 -30.48 -12.57 4.52
CA GLY A 290 -31.19 -12.53 3.24
C GLY A 290 -30.73 -11.39 2.32
N GLU A 291 -31.53 -11.12 1.30
CA GLU A 291 -31.31 -9.97 0.42
C GLU A 291 -31.70 -8.67 1.13
N VAL A 292 -30.84 -7.66 1.02
CA VAL A 292 -31.06 -6.31 1.55
C VAL A 292 -30.95 -5.32 0.39
N THR A 293 -31.67 -4.20 0.49
CA THR A 293 -31.59 -3.09 -0.46
C THR A 293 -30.63 -2.02 0.05
N SER A 294 -30.24 -1.07 -0.80
CA SER A 294 -29.47 0.12 -0.39
C SER A 294 -30.37 1.29 0.02
N GLU A 295 -31.60 1.03 0.45
CA GLU A 295 -32.59 2.06 0.78
C GLU A 295 -32.40 2.64 2.19
N ASP A 296 -31.74 1.90 3.09
CA ASP A 296 -31.40 2.35 4.44
C ASP A 296 -29.92 2.10 4.80
N ALA A 297 -29.49 2.70 5.91
CA ALA A 297 -28.11 2.61 6.39
C ALA A 297 -27.70 1.17 6.76
N PHE A 298 -28.64 0.33 7.23
CA PHE A 298 -28.34 -1.06 7.58
C PHE A 298 -28.01 -1.86 6.32
N GLY A 299 -28.86 -1.78 5.30
CA GLY A 299 -28.68 -2.44 4.02
C GLY A 299 -27.40 -1.98 3.30
N VAL A 300 -27.10 -0.68 3.30
CA VAL A 300 -25.83 -0.13 2.78
C VAL A 300 -24.63 -0.78 3.48
N LYS A 301 -24.65 -0.89 4.81
CA LYS A 301 -23.55 -1.49 5.56
C LYS A 301 -23.44 -3.00 5.34
N VAL A 302 -24.55 -3.74 5.25
CA VAL A 302 -24.54 -5.18 4.96
C VAL A 302 -23.94 -5.46 3.57
N ILE A 303 -24.34 -4.69 2.55
CA ILE A 303 -23.78 -4.80 1.18
C ILE A 303 -22.28 -4.51 1.21
N GLY A 304 -21.87 -3.43 1.91
CA GLY A 304 -20.47 -3.07 2.09
C GLY A 304 -19.67 -4.19 2.77
N ALA A 305 -20.09 -4.62 3.96
CA ALA A 305 -19.43 -5.67 4.75
C ALA A 305 -19.22 -6.95 3.93
N ARG A 306 -20.26 -7.39 3.20
CA ARG A 306 -20.18 -8.56 2.31
C ARG A 306 -19.14 -8.36 1.21
N ALA A 307 -19.14 -7.21 0.53
CA ALA A 307 -18.19 -6.91 -0.54
C ALA A 307 -16.73 -6.84 -0.04
N TYR A 308 -16.49 -6.14 1.07
CA TYR A 308 -15.17 -5.99 1.66
C TYR A 308 -14.62 -7.33 2.18
N ALA A 309 -15.44 -8.13 2.88
CA ALA A 309 -15.06 -9.46 3.35
C ALA A 309 -14.68 -10.39 2.19
N ARG A 310 -15.47 -10.41 1.11
CA ARG A 310 -15.15 -11.17 -0.11
C ARG A 310 -13.85 -10.69 -0.77
N ASN A 311 -13.59 -9.38 -0.79
CA ASN A 311 -12.31 -8.86 -1.31
C ASN A 311 -11.12 -9.32 -0.47
N VAL A 312 -11.25 -9.40 0.86
CA VAL A 312 -10.21 -9.95 1.73
C VAL A 312 -9.92 -11.41 1.36
N LEU A 313 -10.94 -12.26 1.23
CA LEU A 313 -10.76 -13.67 0.85
C LEU A 313 -10.05 -13.85 -0.49
N ARG A 314 -10.26 -12.92 -1.43
CA ARG A 314 -9.57 -12.88 -2.72
C ARG A 314 -8.11 -12.42 -2.59
N ARG A 315 -7.82 -11.47 -1.71
CA ARG A 315 -6.49 -10.83 -1.60
C ARG A 315 -5.56 -11.50 -0.60
N ILE A 316 -6.09 -12.23 0.39
CA ILE A 316 -5.29 -12.84 1.46
C ILE A 316 -4.19 -13.76 0.92
N ASP A 317 -4.44 -14.43 -0.21
CA ASP A 317 -3.49 -15.32 -0.90
C ASP A 317 -2.94 -14.77 -2.22
N SER A 318 -3.24 -13.50 -2.55
CA SER A 318 -2.81 -12.89 -3.82
C SER A 318 -1.30 -12.65 -3.92
N VAL A 319 -0.58 -12.72 -2.80
CA VAL A 319 0.88 -12.61 -2.75
C VAL A 319 1.46 -13.84 -2.04
N PRO A 320 2.49 -14.49 -2.63
CA PRO A 320 3.18 -15.60 -1.99
C PRO A 320 3.69 -15.22 -0.60
N TYR A 321 3.61 -16.17 0.33
CA TYR A 321 4.12 -15.97 1.69
C TYR A 321 5.63 -15.71 1.67
N SER A 322 6.06 -14.71 2.43
CA SER A 322 7.47 -14.39 2.64
C SER A 322 7.79 -14.52 4.14
N PRO A 323 8.53 -15.58 4.55
CA PRO A 323 8.99 -15.74 5.93
C PRO A 323 9.80 -14.54 6.42
N HIS A 324 10.61 -13.94 5.55
CA HIS A 324 11.39 -12.75 5.87
C HIS A 324 10.49 -11.54 6.18
N LEU A 325 9.47 -11.30 5.36
CA LEU A 325 8.54 -10.19 5.59
C LEU A 325 7.74 -10.39 6.88
N PHE A 326 7.33 -11.62 7.17
CA PHE A 326 6.66 -11.95 8.42
C PHE A 326 7.58 -11.80 9.64
N ALA A 327 8.84 -12.21 9.55
CA ALA A 327 9.83 -11.97 10.60
C ALA A 327 10.04 -10.46 10.85
N ARG A 328 10.08 -9.64 9.79
CA ARG A 328 10.14 -8.17 9.91
C ARG A 328 8.90 -7.59 10.56
N PHE A 329 7.72 -8.11 10.23
CA PHE A 329 6.47 -7.74 10.91
C PHE A 329 6.53 -8.08 12.40
N LEU A 330 6.96 -9.29 12.77
CA LEU A 330 7.09 -9.70 14.17
C LEU A 330 8.11 -8.84 14.92
N ASP A 331 9.27 -8.54 14.33
CA ASP A 331 10.27 -7.67 14.96
C ASP A 331 9.74 -6.25 15.18
N LEU A 332 9.09 -5.66 14.16
CA LEU A 332 8.48 -4.34 14.30
C LEU A 332 7.38 -4.33 15.36
N THR A 333 6.49 -5.33 15.35
CA THR A 333 5.40 -5.47 16.31
C THR A 333 5.95 -5.62 17.73
N ARG A 334 6.95 -6.48 17.95
CA ARG A 334 7.61 -6.66 19.25
C ARG A 334 8.23 -5.37 19.78
N ARG A 335 8.95 -4.62 18.94
CA ARG A 335 9.53 -3.32 19.33
C ARG A 335 8.45 -2.30 19.66
N THR A 336 7.38 -2.28 18.87
CA THR A 336 6.24 -1.38 19.05
C THR A 336 5.48 -1.70 20.34
N ASP A 337 5.22 -2.98 20.60
CA ASP A 337 4.58 -3.46 21.82
C ASP A 337 5.40 -3.10 23.07
N ALA A 338 6.71 -3.36 23.03
CA ALA A 338 7.62 -2.99 24.11
C ALA A 338 7.69 -1.47 24.33
N PHE A 339 7.70 -0.68 23.25
CA PHE A 339 7.78 0.77 23.34
C PHE A 339 6.53 1.40 23.98
N TYR A 340 5.34 0.89 23.64
CA TYR A 340 4.08 1.40 24.19
C TYR A 340 3.60 0.67 25.44
N GLY A 341 4.26 -0.41 25.85
CA GLY A 341 3.87 -1.21 27.01
C GLY A 341 2.53 -1.92 26.81
N VAL A 342 2.28 -2.45 25.61
CA VAL A 342 1.04 -3.16 25.28
C VAL A 342 1.29 -4.63 25.01
N GLU A 343 0.36 -5.47 25.44
CA GLU A 343 0.41 -6.91 25.15
C GLU A 343 0.07 -7.19 23.69
N PRO A 344 0.75 -8.17 23.04
CA PRO A 344 0.42 -8.60 21.70
C PRO A 344 -1.05 -9.02 21.54
N LEU A 345 -1.58 -8.91 20.32
CA LEU A 345 -2.87 -9.53 20.00
C LEU A 345 -2.79 -11.07 20.18
N PRO A 346 -3.89 -11.73 20.58
CA PRO A 346 -3.88 -13.16 20.92
C PRO A 346 -3.33 -14.05 19.81
N GLU A 347 -3.61 -13.70 18.55
CA GLU A 347 -3.17 -14.44 17.37
C GLU A 347 -1.64 -14.42 17.20
N TYR A 348 -0.94 -13.48 17.84
CA TYR A 348 0.50 -13.35 17.77
C TYR A 348 1.23 -13.80 19.04
N SER A 349 0.52 -14.08 20.13
CA SER A 349 1.15 -14.34 21.44
C SER A 349 2.15 -15.51 21.40
N SER A 350 1.87 -16.58 20.66
CA SER A 350 2.76 -17.75 20.52
C SER A 350 4.09 -17.44 19.82
N TYR A 351 4.11 -16.42 18.95
CA TYR A 351 5.33 -15.98 18.25
C TYR A 351 6.23 -15.11 19.14
N PHE A 352 5.73 -14.66 20.30
CA PHE A 352 6.47 -13.82 21.24
C PHE A 352 6.83 -14.54 22.54
N THR A 353 6.21 -15.68 22.85
CA THR A 353 6.51 -16.49 24.04
C THR A 353 7.73 -17.42 23.87
N THR A 354 8.25 -17.60 22.65
CA THR A 354 9.43 -18.43 22.37
C THR A 354 10.71 -17.62 22.48
N GLY A 355 11.09 -17.31 23.72
CA GLY A 355 12.25 -16.50 24.08
C GLY A 355 12.97 -16.95 25.34
N ALA A 356 13.10 -18.26 25.57
CA ALA A 356 14.12 -18.82 26.45
C ALA A 356 14.73 -20.06 25.77
N THR A 357 15.99 -19.92 25.35
CA THR A 357 16.91 -20.91 24.76
C THR A 357 16.72 -21.25 23.28
N GLY A 358 17.84 -21.25 22.56
CA GLY A 358 17.92 -21.43 21.12
C GLY A 358 18.12 -22.88 20.67
N SER A 359 18.48 -22.98 19.39
CA SER A 359 18.78 -24.16 18.57
C SER A 359 17.62 -24.75 17.76
N THR A 360 17.85 -24.75 16.46
CA THR A 360 17.44 -25.72 15.42
C THR A 360 16.46 -26.82 15.82
N GLY A 361 15.36 -26.94 15.07
CA GLY A 361 14.59 -28.19 15.05
C GLY A 361 13.24 -28.05 14.37
N ALA A 362 13.10 -28.66 13.20
CA ALA A 362 11.81 -28.99 12.63
C ALA A 362 10.99 -29.83 13.63
N ALA A 363 9.74 -29.46 13.87
CA ALA A 363 8.73 -30.29 14.50
C ALA A 363 7.45 -30.11 13.67
N GLY A 364 6.85 -31.12 13.04
CA GLY A 364 6.71 -32.50 13.49
C GLY A 364 5.38 -32.62 14.25
N PHE A 365 4.26 -32.47 13.54
CA PHE A 365 2.93 -32.71 14.11
C PHE A 365 2.67 -34.21 14.18
N THR A 366 2.80 -34.79 15.37
CA THR A 366 2.23 -36.10 15.69
C THR A 366 0.89 -35.93 16.39
N ALA A 367 -0.13 -36.57 15.82
CA ALA A 367 -1.44 -36.73 16.43
C ALA A 367 -1.36 -37.60 17.69
N ALA A 368 -2.10 -37.22 18.72
CA ALA A 368 -2.52 -38.13 19.78
C ALA A 368 -3.90 -37.70 20.28
N SER A 369 -4.84 -38.63 20.13
CA SER A 369 -6.10 -38.72 20.85
C SER A 369 -5.85 -38.76 22.36
N ASP A 370 -6.63 -38.04 23.16
CA ASP A 370 -7.45 -38.73 24.16
C ASP A 370 -8.58 -37.88 24.77
N SER A 371 -9.54 -38.64 25.25
CA SER A 371 -10.85 -38.32 25.77
C SER A 371 -10.86 -37.67 27.17
N SER A 372 -11.73 -36.67 27.39
CA SER A 372 -12.57 -36.51 28.61
C SER A 372 -13.32 -35.16 28.64
N SER A 373 -14.65 -35.23 28.62
CA SER A 373 -15.60 -34.18 29.06
C SER A 373 -15.76 -34.28 30.60
N PRO A 374 -16.22 -33.27 31.39
CA PRO A 374 -17.54 -32.58 31.27
C PRO A 374 -17.59 -31.13 31.89
N PRO A 375 -18.75 -30.51 32.23
CA PRO A 375 -20.14 -30.62 31.74
C PRO A 375 -20.71 -29.29 31.19
N ARG A 376 -21.87 -29.45 30.52
CA ARG A 376 -22.65 -28.44 29.79
C ARG A 376 -23.79 -27.90 30.67
N SER A 377 -23.92 -26.59 30.82
CA SER A 377 -25.11 -25.92 31.36
C SER A 377 -26.01 -25.41 30.22
N GLN A 378 -27.29 -25.78 30.26
CA GLN A 378 -28.34 -25.38 29.33
C GLN A 378 -28.92 -24.02 29.75
N VAL A 379 -29.11 -23.12 28.79
CA VAL A 379 -30.09 -22.02 28.89
C VAL A 379 -30.84 -21.96 27.56
N THR A 380 -32.16 -22.08 27.64
CA THR A 380 -33.15 -22.00 26.56
C THR A 380 -33.52 -20.54 26.22
N PRO A 381 -33.84 -20.19 24.96
CA PRO A 381 -34.39 -18.88 24.61
C PRO A 381 -35.93 -18.88 24.50
N PRO A 382 -36.62 -17.74 24.69
CA PRO A 382 -38.06 -17.59 24.47
C PRO A 382 -38.39 -17.16 23.02
N PRO A 383 -39.68 -17.23 22.60
CA PRO A 383 -40.06 -17.33 21.18
C PRO A 383 -40.32 -15.98 20.51
N THR A 384 -40.01 -15.90 19.21
CA THR A 384 -40.33 -14.78 18.31
C THR A 384 -41.66 -15.00 17.58
N SER A 385 -42.54 -14.02 17.64
CA SER A 385 -43.77 -13.91 16.85
C SER A 385 -43.52 -13.10 15.57
N GLN A 386 -43.84 -13.68 14.41
CA GLN A 386 -43.95 -12.95 13.13
C GLN A 386 -45.33 -12.29 12.98
N PRO A 387 -45.41 -11.23 12.17
CA PRO A 387 -46.57 -11.07 11.28
C PRO A 387 -46.19 -10.87 9.81
N ALA A 388 -47.15 -11.24 8.97
CA ALA A 388 -47.10 -11.45 7.53
C ALA A 388 -47.10 -10.17 6.68
N ALA A 389 -46.56 -10.31 5.46
CA ALA A 389 -46.59 -9.33 4.38
C ALA A 389 -47.95 -9.27 3.66
N PRO A 390 -48.22 -8.18 2.93
CA PRO A 390 -48.88 -8.33 1.63
C PRO A 390 -48.30 -7.44 0.51
N GLY A 391 -48.26 -8.00 -0.70
CA GLY A 391 -48.67 -7.29 -1.92
C GLY A 391 -47.57 -6.74 -2.83
N ALA A 392 -47.05 -7.59 -3.72
CA ALA A 392 -46.28 -7.18 -4.89
C ALA A 392 -47.21 -6.70 -6.03
N VAL A 393 -46.81 -5.64 -6.73
CA VAL A 393 -47.26 -5.35 -8.11
C VAL A 393 -46.03 -4.95 -8.94
N ALA A 394 -45.81 -5.70 -10.02
CA ALA A 394 -44.67 -5.60 -10.92
C ALA A 394 -44.87 -4.56 -12.03
N ALA A 395 -43.77 -4.00 -12.53
CA ALA A 395 -43.67 -3.49 -13.89
C ALA A 395 -42.22 -3.54 -14.44
N LYS A 396 -42.01 -4.46 -15.41
CA LYS A 396 -41.26 -4.37 -16.68
C LYS A 396 -40.14 -3.29 -16.74
N GLY A 397 -38.86 -3.57 -16.98
CA GLY A 397 -38.23 -4.59 -17.83
C GLY A 397 -37.45 -3.89 -18.95
N VAL A 398 -36.12 -4.03 -19.00
CA VAL A 398 -35.30 -3.88 -20.22
C VAL A 398 -34.12 -4.85 -20.12
N VAL A 399 -34.03 -5.75 -21.10
CA VAL A 399 -32.93 -6.69 -21.35
C VAL A 399 -32.00 -6.05 -22.37
N VAL A 400 -30.67 -6.09 -22.14
CA VAL A 400 -29.69 -5.98 -23.22
C VAL A 400 -28.56 -7.01 -23.05
N SER A 401 -28.65 -8.01 -23.93
CA SER A 401 -27.69 -8.97 -24.50
C SER A 401 -26.34 -9.28 -23.82
N HIS A 402 -26.13 -10.58 -23.65
CA HIS A 402 -24.85 -11.25 -23.41
C HIS A 402 -23.81 -11.02 -24.52
N TYR A 403 -22.56 -10.79 -24.12
CA TYR A 403 -21.39 -11.23 -24.88
C TYR A 403 -20.64 -12.29 -24.08
N SER A 404 -20.53 -13.48 -24.67
CA SER A 404 -19.67 -14.57 -24.22
C SER A 404 -18.27 -14.33 -24.78
N LEU A 405 -17.24 -14.37 -23.93
CA LEU A 405 -15.85 -14.48 -24.38
C LEU A 405 -15.12 -15.50 -23.50
N GLU A 406 -14.49 -16.43 -24.19
CA GLU A 406 -13.77 -17.60 -23.70
C GLU A 406 -12.60 -17.25 -22.78
N LEU A 407 -12.32 -18.20 -21.89
CA LEU A 407 -11.21 -18.26 -20.96
C LEU A 407 -9.85 -18.20 -21.67
N ALA A 408 -9.04 -17.21 -21.31
CA ALA A 408 -7.60 -17.27 -21.45
C ALA A 408 -6.97 -17.02 -20.07
N GLU A 409 -6.34 -18.06 -19.51
CA GLU A 409 -5.56 -17.99 -18.29
C GLU A 409 -4.37 -17.03 -18.50
N ALA A 410 -4.28 -15.98 -17.69
CA ALA A 410 -3.10 -15.14 -17.56
C ALA A 410 -2.79 -14.90 -16.08
N PRO A 411 -1.51 -14.87 -15.67
CA PRO A 411 -1.13 -14.90 -14.27
C PRO A 411 -1.38 -13.55 -13.59
N TYR A 412 -1.93 -13.65 -12.38
CA TYR A 412 -2.21 -12.59 -11.42
C TYR A 412 -1.02 -11.65 -11.16
N GLY A 413 -1.29 -10.34 -11.03
CA GLY A 413 -0.30 -9.38 -10.51
C GLY A 413 -0.89 -8.05 -10.02
N LEU A 414 -0.71 -7.74 -8.73
CA LEU A 414 -0.79 -6.38 -8.13
C LEU A 414 0.15 -6.30 -6.90
N ALA A 415 1.07 -5.32 -6.82
CA ALA A 415 1.76 -4.91 -5.57
C ALA A 415 2.54 -3.57 -5.70
N GLY A 416 2.59 -2.71 -4.66
CA GLY A 416 3.55 -1.57 -4.52
C GLY A 416 4.82 -1.94 -3.70
N PRO A 417 5.86 -1.09 -3.50
CA PRO A 417 6.58 -0.30 -4.52
C PRO A 417 7.24 -1.29 -5.49
N CYS A 418 6.41 -2.07 -6.15
CA CYS A 418 6.82 -2.86 -7.26
C CYS A 418 6.58 -1.95 -8.44
N PRO A 419 7.57 -1.15 -8.88
CA PRO A 419 7.35 -0.42 -10.12
C PRO A 419 7.25 -1.42 -11.28
N TYR A 420 7.62 -2.68 -11.03
CA TYR A 420 7.60 -3.74 -12.01
C TYR A 420 7.78 -5.12 -11.40
N THR A 421 6.92 -6.05 -11.82
CA THR A 421 7.19 -7.48 -11.79
C THR A 421 7.22 -7.95 -13.24
N GLY A 422 8.35 -8.46 -13.71
CA GLY A 422 8.46 -8.93 -15.09
C GLY A 422 9.89 -9.02 -15.60
N GLU A 423 10.02 -9.21 -16.91
CA GLU A 423 11.29 -9.31 -17.63
C GLU A 423 11.77 -7.93 -18.12
N ARG A 424 12.83 -7.39 -17.50
CA ARG A 424 13.52 -6.20 -17.99
C ARG A 424 14.45 -6.57 -19.13
N ARG A 425 14.39 -5.78 -20.19
CA ARG A 425 15.35 -5.83 -21.31
C ARG A 425 15.49 -4.43 -21.91
N PHE A 426 16.70 -3.91 -21.99
CA PHE A 426 16.96 -2.62 -22.62
C PHE A 426 18.37 -2.57 -23.22
N GLN A 427 18.54 -1.72 -24.24
CA GLN A 427 19.84 -1.48 -24.84
C GLN A 427 20.63 -0.49 -24.00
N VAL A 428 21.91 -0.76 -23.83
CA VAL A 428 22.91 0.18 -23.34
C VAL A 428 23.86 0.45 -24.48
N SER A 429 24.15 1.72 -24.73
CA SER A 429 25.10 2.16 -25.74
C SER A 429 26.03 3.18 -25.12
N GLU A 430 27.32 2.99 -25.37
CA GLU A 430 28.39 3.87 -24.91
C GLU A 430 29.44 3.99 -26.00
N CYS A 431 29.50 5.15 -26.65
CA CYS A 431 30.40 5.43 -27.78
C CYS A 431 30.32 4.33 -28.86
N ARG A 432 31.34 3.46 -28.97
CA ARG A 432 31.38 2.33 -29.92
C ARG A 432 30.82 1.02 -29.37
N PHE A 433 30.57 0.94 -28.06
CA PHE A 433 30.06 -0.24 -27.39
C PHE A 433 28.53 -0.21 -27.32
N SER A 434 27.92 -1.38 -27.44
CA SER A 434 26.49 -1.56 -27.24
C SER A 434 26.23 -2.98 -26.77
N TRP A 435 25.35 -3.14 -25.79
CA TRP A 435 24.92 -4.43 -25.29
C TRP A 435 23.49 -4.37 -24.76
N THR A 436 22.90 -5.55 -24.53
CA THR A 436 21.57 -5.66 -23.94
C THR A 436 21.69 -6.05 -22.48
N ALA A 437 21.18 -5.20 -21.58
CA ALA A 437 20.97 -5.55 -20.19
C ALA A 437 19.62 -6.28 -20.05
N ALA A 438 19.59 -7.39 -19.31
CA ALA A 438 18.37 -8.18 -19.15
C ALA A 438 18.31 -8.89 -17.79
N TYR A 439 17.16 -8.80 -17.13
CA TYR A 439 16.94 -9.44 -15.84
C TYR A 439 15.46 -9.53 -15.52
N ARG A 440 15.07 -10.49 -14.68
CA ARG A 440 13.73 -10.54 -14.13
C ARG A 440 13.72 -9.74 -12.85
N GLN A 441 12.84 -8.75 -12.77
CA GLN A 441 12.70 -7.93 -11.58
C GLN A 441 11.35 -8.22 -10.94
N ASN A 442 11.36 -8.45 -9.64
CA ASN A 442 10.20 -8.47 -8.78
C ASN A 442 10.40 -7.45 -7.66
N CYS A 443 10.01 -6.20 -7.93
CA CYS A 443 10.26 -5.06 -7.06
C CYS A 443 11.78 -4.84 -6.86
N THR A 444 12.30 -4.99 -5.64
CA THR A 444 13.74 -4.90 -5.35
C THR A 444 14.44 -6.25 -5.35
N ALA A 445 13.75 -7.33 -5.67
CA ALA A 445 14.38 -8.62 -5.94
C ALA A 445 14.68 -8.76 -7.43
N VAL A 446 15.94 -8.97 -7.78
CA VAL A 446 16.41 -9.09 -9.16
C VAL A 446 16.97 -10.48 -9.35
N THR A 447 16.38 -11.23 -10.28
CA THR A 447 16.90 -12.53 -10.71
C THR A 447 17.59 -12.36 -12.07
N VAL A 448 18.84 -12.81 -12.16
CA VAL A 448 19.59 -12.85 -13.42
C VAL A 448 19.86 -14.31 -13.78
N ARG A 449 19.20 -14.78 -14.85
CA ARG A 449 19.40 -16.11 -15.42
C ARG A 449 20.58 -16.08 -16.37
N ILE A 450 21.64 -16.81 -16.03
CA ILE A 450 22.86 -16.90 -16.83
C ILE A 450 23.03 -18.34 -17.30
N GLN A 451 23.20 -18.51 -18.60
CA GLN A 451 23.62 -19.78 -19.18
C GLN A 451 25.12 -19.78 -19.40
N LEU A 452 25.81 -20.73 -18.76
CA LEU A 452 27.25 -20.94 -18.91
C LEU A 452 27.51 -22.00 -19.98
N ASN A 453 28.27 -21.64 -21.01
CA ASN A 453 28.68 -22.51 -22.11
C ASN A 453 30.18 -22.78 -22.02
N PRO A 454 30.61 -23.83 -21.28
CA PRO A 454 32.02 -24.15 -21.15
C PRO A 454 32.62 -24.69 -22.45
N ASP A 455 33.84 -24.26 -22.75
CA ASP A 455 34.68 -24.83 -23.80
C ASP A 455 35.04 -26.29 -23.51
N ALA A 456 35.37 -27.02 -24.58
CA ALA A 456 35.83 -28.40 -24.48
C ALA A 456 37.03 -28.51 -23.53
N GLY A 457 36.99 -29.47 -22.60
CA GLY A 457 38.06 -29.73 -21.63
C GLY A 457 37.85 -29.09 -20.25
N ILE A 458 36.81 -28.29 -20.05
CA ILE A 458 36.38 -27.82 -18.73
C ILE A 458 35.38 -28.85 -18.16
N THR A 459 35.70 -29.41 -17.00
CA THR A 459 34.91 -30.52 -16.44
C THR A 459 33.66 -30.02 -15.72
N ALA A 460 32.64 -30.89 -15.56
CA ALA A 460 31.44 -30.55 -14.81
C ALA A 460 31.73 -30.22 -13.32
N ALA A 461 32.73 -30.86 -12.73
CA ALA A 461 33.18 -30.61 -11.36
C ALA A 461 33.83 -29.22 -11.24
N GLU A 462 34.72 -28.87 -12.16
CA GLU A 462 35.33 -27.54 -12.25
C GLU A 462 34.26 -26.46 -12.43
N MET A 463 33.28 -26.68 -13.31
CA MET A 463 32.15 -25.78 -13.47
C MET A 463 31.27 -25.64 -12.22
N ALA A 464 31.16 -26.67 -11.38
CA ALA A 464 30.43 -26.58 -10.12
C ALA A 464 31.17 -25.68 -9.12
N THR A 465 32.50 -25.79 -9.04
CA THR A 465 33.33 -24.90 -8.22
C THR A 465 33.26 -23.45 -8.70
N LEU A 466 33.34 -23.23 -10.02
CA LEU A 466 33.28 -21.89 -10.61
C LEU A 466 31.92 -21.23 -10.37
N ARG A 467 30.81 -21.96 -10.59
CA ARG A 467 29.45 -21.46 -10.27
C ARG A 467 29.35 -20.95 -8.85
N ASN A 468 29.79 -21.74 -7.86
CA ASN A 468 29.75 -21.34 -6.47
C ASN A 468 30.61 -20.09 -6.20
N THR A 469 31.82 -20.04 -6.79
CA THR A 469 32.76 -18.92 -6.63
C THR A 469 32.17 -17.62 -7.18
N TRP A 470 31.63 -17.66 -8.41
CA TRP A 470 31.08 -16.49 -9.08
C TRP A 470 29.77 -16.02 -8.46
N GLU A 471 28.85 -16.94 -8.14
CA GLU A 471 27.59 -16.64 -7.45
C GLU A 471 27.86 -15.95 -6.11
N THR A 472 28.75 -16.53 -5.30
CA THR A 472 29.16 -15.96 -4.02
C THR A 472 29.78 -14.57 -4.20
N GLY A 473 30.65 -14.38 -5.19
CA GLY A 473 31.28 -13.09 -5.48
C GLY A 473 30.27 -12.01 -5.86
N ILE A 474 29.37 -12.34 -6.80
CA ILE A 474 28.32 -11.45 -7.27
C ILE A 474 27.38 -11.06 -6.13
N GLU A 475 26.83 -12.03 -5.42
CA GLU A 475 25.87 -11.76 -4.35
C GLU A 475 26.50 -11.01 -3.19
N ASN A 476 27.74 -11.33 -2.82
CA ASN A 476 28.46 -10.57 -1.81
C ASN A 476 28.68 -9.12 -2.23
N LYS A 477 28.99 -8.84 -3.51
CA LYS A 477 29.23 -7.47 -3.98
C LYS A 477 27.95 -6.65 -4.10
N TRP A 478 26.86 -7.27 -4.58
CA TRP A 478 25.67 -6.54 -5.03
C TRP A 478 24.44 -6.73 -4.13
N SER A 479 24.22 -7.93 -3.60
CA SER A 479 23.01 -8.29 -2.86
C SER A 479 23.04 -7.74 -1.45
N ASN A 480 21.89 -7.23 -0.98
CA ASN A 480 21.72 -6.65 0.36
C ASN A 480 22.60 -5.42 0.69
N ARG A 481 23.22 -4.80 -0.31
CA ARG A 481 24.14 -3.65 -0.10
C ARG A 481 23.48 -2.28 -0.27
N PHE A 482 22.33 -2.20 -0.94
CA PHE A 482 21.72 -0.93 -1.35
C PHE A 482 20.25 -0.87 -0.99
N VAL A 483 19.75 0.34 -0.79
CA VAL A 483 18.36 0.61 -0.42
C VAL A 483 17.70 1.39 -1.55
N CYS A 484 16.63 0.83 -2.11
CA CYS A 484 15.74 1.57 -2.99
C CYS A 484 14.70 2.30 -2.14
N THR A 485 14.75 3.63 -2.13
CA THR A 485 13.78 4.48 -1.45
C THR A 485 12.83 5.09 -2.46
N GLY A 486 11.53 4.89 -2.24
CA GLY A 486 10.47 5.46 -3.06
C GLY A 486 9.36 6.09 -2.23
N PRO A 487 8.33 6.66 -2.88
CA PRO A 487 7.18 7.27 -2.24
C PRO A 487 6.40 6.31 -1.31
N TYR A 488 6.59 4.99 -1.48
CA TYR A 488 5.92 3.94 -0.70
C TYR A 488 6.84 3.22 0.31
N GLY A 489 8.03 3.76 0.58
CA GLY A 489 8.97 3.24 1.57
C GLY A 489 10.34 2.85 1.01
N SER A 490 11.17 2.27 1.88
CA SER A 490 12.52 1.82 1.56
C SER A 490 12.60 0.30 1.57
N SER A 491 13.21 -0.30 0.55
CA SER A 491 13.46 -1.74 0.47
C SER A 491 14.89 -2.01 0.04
N VAL A 492 15.51 -3.02 0.64
CA VAL A 492 16.85 -3.46 0.28
C VAL A 492 16.78 -4.20 -1.05
N ILE A 493 17.73 -3.92 -1.96
CA ILE A 493 17.86 -4.65 -3.21
C ILE A 493 18.55 -6.00 -2.97
N THR A 494 18.00 -7.06 -3.56
CA THR A 494 18.59 -8.40 -3.53
C THR A 494 18.81 -8.88 -4.96
N PHE A 495 19.96 -9.49 -5.20
CA PHE A 495 20.28 -10.16 -6.44
C PHE A 495 20.32 -11.66 -6.19
N ASP A 496 19.74 -12.41 -7.12
CA ASP A 496 19.70 -13.87 -7.19
C ASP A 496 20.24 -14.29 -8.56
N VAL A 497 21.37 -15.00 -8.57
CA VAL A 497 22.00 -15.49 -9.80
C VAL A 497 21.56 -16.92 -10.06
N GLN A 498 20.90 -17.14 -11.19
CA GLN A 498 20.41 -18.47 -11.55
C GLN A 498 21.18 -19.03 -12.73
N TRP A 499 21.89 -20.13 -12.51
CA TRP A 499 22.53 -20.90 -13.57
C TRP A 499 21.47 -21.73 -14.31
N VAL A 500 21.20 -21.40 -15.58
CA VAL A 500 20.12 -22.03 -16.37
C VAL A 500 20.62 -22.65 -17.66
N THR A 501 19.87 -23.63 -18.18
CA THR A 501 20.09 -24.23 -19.51
C THR A 501 19.02 -23.82 -20.54
N SER A 502 17.99 -23.10 -20.11
CA SER A 502 16.93 -22.58 -20.98
C SER A 502 16.42 -21.23 -20.47
N SER A 503 15.90 -20.42 -21.39
CA SER A 503 15.43 -19.04 -21.12
C SER A 503 16.44 -18.13 -20.39
N PRO A 504 17.73 -18.07 -20.79
CA PRO A 504 18.69 -17.18 -20.16
C PRO A 504 18.40 -15.70 -20.48
N HIS A 505 18.73 -14.82 -19.54
CA HIS A 505 18.90 -13.40 -19.84
C HIS A 505 20.23 -13.15 -20.55
N HIS A 506 21.27 -13.83 -20.09
CA HIS A 506 22.64 -13.71 -20.60
C HIS A 506 23.25 -15.09 -20.86
N VAL A 507 24.03 -15.19 -21.94
CA VAL A 507 24.78 -16.39 -22.28
C VAL A 507 26.26 -16.03 -22.20
N VAL A 508 27.01 -16.79 -21.41
CA VAL A 508 28.43 -16.58 -21.16
C VAL A 508 29.19 -17.80 -21.63
N ARG A 509 30.15 -17.61 -22.53
CA ARG A 509 31.14 -18.63 -22.86
C ARG A 509 32.14 -18.72 -21.72
N VAL A 510 32.46 -19.93 -21.26
CA VAL A 510 33.51 -20.15 -20.26
C VAL A 510 34.70 -20.79 -20.94
N ARG A 511 35.83 -20.10 -20.98
CA ARG A 511 37.08 -20.60 -21.59
C ARG A 511 38.12 -20.95 -20.52
N ARG A 512 39.15 -21.70 -20.89
CA ARG A 512 40.30 -21.89 -20.00
C ARG A 512 41.07 -20.56 -19.86
N GLY A 513 41.26 -20.12 -18.62
CA GLY A 513 42.04 -18.93 -18.27
C GLY A 513 43.51 -19.22 -17.94
N PRO A 514 44.30 -18.17 -17.63
CA PRO A 514 43.88 -16.77 -17.48
C PRO A 514 43.87 -16.00 -18.82
N ALA A 515 42.85 -15.18 -19.02
CA ALA A 515 42.70 -14.23 -20.12
C ALA A 515 41.76 -13.08 -19.68
N GLN A 516 41.57 -12.04 -20.51
CA GLN A 516 40.71 -10.92 -20.12
C GLN A 516 39.24 -11.23 -20.36
N SER A 517 38.45 -11.31 -19.30
CA SER A 517 37.01 -11.57 -19.37
C SER A 517 36.20 -10.34 -19.79
N ASP A 518 34.97 -10.59 -20.25
CA ASP A 518 33.95 -9.61 -20.58
C ASP A 518 32.54 -10.17 -20.28
N MET A 519 31.50 -9.35 -20.43
CA MET A 519 30.12 -9.71 -20.08
C MET A 519 29.62 -11.01 -20.75
N THR A 520 30.23 -11.42 -21.88
CA THR A 520 29.85 -12.60 -22.67
C THR A 520 30.88 -13.72 -22.62
N THR A 521 32.07 -13.49 -22.08
CA THR A 521 33.17 -14.47 -22.02
C THR A 521 33.86 -14.39 -20.66
N TRP A 522 33.70 -15.44 -19.85
CA TRP A 522 34.41 -15.61 -18.59
C TRP A 522 35.47 -16.70 -18.73
N ASP A 523 36.39 -16.78 -17.78
CA ASP A 523 37.44 -17.80 -17.78
C ASP A 523 37.60 -18.53 -16.44
N THR A 524 38.21 -19.71 -16.49
CA THR A 524 38.36 -20.60 -15.32
C THR A 524 39.26 -20.06 -14.20
N ALA A 525 40.00 -18.97 -14.43
CA ALA A 525 40.82 -18.28 -13.44
C ALA A 525 40.12 -17.05 -12.83
N ASP A 526 38.95 -16.63 -13.36
CA ASP A 526 38.16 -15.53 -12.83
C ASP A 526 37.73 -15.80 -11.39
N ASN A 527 37.98 -14.82 -10.53
CA ASN A 527 37.55 -14.86 -9.14
C ASN A 527 36.14 -14.22 -8.99
N GLY A 528 35.64 -14.18 -7.76
CA GLY A 528 34.32 -13.62 -7.48
C GLY A 528 34.19 -12.12 -7.77
N ASP A 529 35.27 -11.34 -7.67
CA ASP A 529 35.27 -9.91 -7.98
C ASP A 529 35.20 -9.66 -9.49
N THR A 530 35.95 -10.42 -10.30
CA THR A 530 35.87 -10.36 -11.77
C THR A 530 34.46 -10.68 -12.25
N ALA A 531 33.86 -11.77 -11.75
CA ALA A 531 32.48 -12.11 -12.09
C ALA A 531 31.47 -11.04 -11.63
N ALA A 532 31.70 -10.40 -10.49
CA ALA A 532 30.86 -9.32 -9.98
C ALA A 532 30.97 -8.04 -10.82
N HIS A 533 32.14 -7.73 -11.38
CA HIS A 533 32.32 -6.64 -12.33
C HIS A 533 31.50 -6.90 -13.61
N GLU A 534 31.67 -8.07 -14.23
CA GLU A 534 30.95 -8.43 -15.46
C GLU A 534 29.43 -8.48 -15.26
N PHE A 535 28.99 -8.93 -14.08
CA PHE A 535 27.58 -8.87 -13.69
C PHE A 535 27.03 -7.44 -13.65
N GLY A 536 27.85 -6.45 -13.29
CA GLY A 536 27.48 -5.03 -13.32
C GLY A 536 27.02 -4.57 -14.72
N HIS A 537 27.64 -5.07 -15.79
CA HIS A 537 27.23 -4.81 -17.17
C HIS A 537 25.89 -5.47 -17.51
N MET A 538 25.61 -6.67 -16.99
CA MET A 538 24.32 -7.35 -17.18
C MET A 538 23.15 -6.54 -16.58
N LEU A 539 23.41 -5.76 -15.54
CA LEU A 539 22.47 -4.79 -14.96
C LEU A 539 22.38 -3.46 -15.72
N GLY A 540 23.29 -3.24 -16.68
CA GLY A 540 23.33 -2.08 -17.56
C GLY A 540 24.24 -0.94 -17.10
N ASN A 541 25.24 -1.22 -16.26
CA ASN A 541 26.26 -0.25 -15.88
C ASN A 541 27.39 -0.23 -16.92
N PRO A 542 27.80 0.96 -17.42
CA PRO A 542 29.01 1.07 -18.22
C PRO A 542 30.26 0.93 -17.33
N ASP A 543 31.38 0.69 -17.99
CA ASP A 543 32.69 0.79 -17.35
C ASP A 543 32.97 2.22 -16.89
N GLU A 544 33.80 2.34 -15.85
CA GLU A 544 34.22 3.61 -15.24
C GLU A 544 35.75 3.77 -15.27
N TYR A 545 36.49 3.05 -16.12
CA TYR A 545 37.92 3.27 -16.39
C TYR A 545 38.17 4.00 -17.73
N LEU A 546 39.36 4.59 -17.87
CA LEU A 546 39.77 5.34 -19.06
C LEU A 546 39.89 4.42 -20.29
N ASP A 547 39.19 4.76 -21.36
CA ASP A 547 39.32 4.10 -22.68
C ASP A 547 39.47 5.15 -23.79
N SER A 548 40.53 5.01 -24.58
CA SER A 548 40.80 5.84 -25.77
C SER A 548 39.66 5.82 -26.82
N SER A 549 38.88 4.74 -26.86
CA SER A 549 37.70 4.59 -27.71
C SER A 549 36.46 5.31 -27.17
N CYS A 550 36.47 5.67 -25.88
CA CYS A 550 35.38 6.34 -25.17
C CYS A 550 35.90 7.57 -24.41
N PRO A 551 36.49 8.58 -25.08
CA PRO A 551 37.16 9.70 -24.42
C PRO A 551 36.24 10.60 -23.59
N ASN A 552 34.91 10.49 -23.79
CA ASN A 552 33.89 11.26 -23.07
C ASN A 552 33.16 10.46 -21.98
N ARG A 553 33.66 9.27 -21.60
CA ARG A 553 33.09 8.43 -20.54
C ARG A 553 33.04 9.20 -19.22
N ASN A 554 31.86 9.20 -18.58
CA ASN A 554 31.63 9.89 -17.31
C ASN A 554 30.57 9.11 -16.50
N PRO A 555 30.89 8.70 -15.25
CA PRO A 555 32.12 8.96 -14.52
C PRO A 555 33.29 8.08 -14.97
N VAL A 556 34.51 8.47 -14.61
CA VAL A 556 35.75 7.73 -14.90
C VAL A 556 36.74 7.83 -13.73
N SER A 557 37.56 6.80 -13.52
CA SER A 557 38.55 6.69 -12.43
C SER A 557 37.91 6.84 -11.04
N THR A 558 36.80 6.14 -10.85
CA THR A 558 35.93 6.27 -9.67
C THR A 558 36.35 5.39 -8.49
N GLY A 559 37.25 4.44 -8.72
CA GLY A 559 37.63 3.40 -7.76
C GLY A 559 36.51 2.41 -7.43
N THR A 560 35.38 2.41 -8.16
CA THR A 560 34.28 1.48 -7.92
C THR A 560 34.51 0.13 -8.60
N VAL A 561 33.61 -0.82 -8.33
CA VAL A 561 33.57 -2.11 -9.04
C VAL A 561 33.60 -1.97 -10.56
N MET A 562 33.07 -0.88 -11.14
CA MET A 562 33.05 -0.66 -12.59
C MET A 562 34.34 -0.01 -13.14
N ASP A 563 35.26 0.44 -12.28
CA ASP A 563 36.59 0.98 -12.62
C ASP A 563 37.70 -0.03 -12.26
N ASN A 564 37.53 -0.71 -11.13
CA ASN A 564 38.43 -1.73 -10.59
C ASN A 564 37.59 -2.85 -9.97
N GLU A 565 37.77 -4.09 -10.42
CA GLU A 565 36.99 -5.27 -9.99
C GLU A 565 36.89 -5.43 -8.46
N THR A 566 37.95 -5.09 -7.73
CA THR A 566 37.98 -5.18 -6.26
C THR A 566 37.26 -4.02 -5.55
N GLY A 567 36.97 -2.94 -6.29
CA GLY A 567 36.29 -1.75 -5.80
C GLY A 567 34.87 -2.05 -5.30
N PRO A 568 34.27 -1.14 -4.51
CA PRO A 568 32.91 -1.29 -4.03
C PRO A 568 31.90 -1.02 -5.15
N ALA A 569 30.79 -1.76 -5.14
CA ALA A 569 29.58 -1.32 -5.81
C ALA A 569 28.94 -0.17 -5.02
N LEU A 570 28.31 0.78 -5.70
CA LEU A 570 27.69 1.96 -5.08
C LEU A 570 26.20 2.07 -5.42
N GLN A 571 25.46 2.80 -4.60
CA GLN A 571 24.01 3.02 -4.75
C GLN A 571 23.62 3.47 -6.18
N ARG A 572 24.44 4.31 -6.84
CA ARG A 572 24.15 4.79 -8.21
C ARG A 572 24.04 3.67 -9.24
N HIS A 573 24.76 2.56 -9.06
CA HIS A 573 24.79 1.44 -10.00
C HIS A 573 23.46 0.66 -10.03
N VAL A 574 22.64 0.83 -9.00
CA VAL A 574 21.32 0.18 -8.89
C VAL A 574 20.17 1.17 -8.94
N ASN A 575 20.44 2.48 -9.06
CA ASN A 575 19.39 3.50 -9.10
C ASN A 575 18.37 3.25 -10.22
N ARG A 576 18.82 2.80 -11.40
CA ARG A 576 17.92 2.45 -12.51
C ARG A 576 16.98 1.27 -12.19
N ILE A 577 17.41 0.36 -11.31
CA ILE A 577 16.58 -0.74 -10.83
C ILE A 577 15.60 -0.22 -9.78
N CYS A 578 16.05 0.70 -8.92
CA CYS A 578 15.25 1.34 -7.88
C CYS A 578 14.20 2.33 -8.41
N VAL A 579 14.33 2.83 -9.65
CA VAL A 579 13.45 3.86 -10.24
C VAL A 579 12.83 3.32 -11.53
N SER A 580 11.50 3.18 -11.59
CA SER A 580 10.81 2.96 -12.88
C SER A 580 9.46 3.69 -12.95
N ALA A 581 9.54 5.01 -12.83
CA ALA A 581 8.89 5.89 -13.79
C ALA A 581 10.02 6.46 -14.69
N PRO A 582 9.77 6.88 -15.94
CA PRO A 582 10.80 7.55 -16.74
C PRO A 582 11.40 8.70 -15.94
N LEU A 583 12.68 9.00 -16.21
CA LEU A 583 13.33 10.22 -15.75
C LEU A 583 12.50 11.43 -16.23
N THR A 584 11.60 11.87 -15.38
CA THR A 584 11.09 13.23 -15.32
C THR A 584 11.26 13.66 -13.88
N ALA A 585 12.13 14.65 -13.67
CA ALA A 585 12.07 15.44 -12.45
C ALA A 585 10.61 15.89 -12.22
N GLU A 586 10.21 15.99 -10.95
CA GLU A 586 8.94 16.62 -10.53
C GLU A 586 7.64 15.84 -10.75
N VAL A 587 7.53 14.60 -10.23
CA VAL A 587 6.21 13.98 -10.07
C VAL A 587 6.10 13.19 -8.76
N PHE A 588 6.24 13.86 -7.63
CA PHE A 588 5.59 13.47 -6.37
C PHE A 588 5.20 14.71 -5.57
N SER A 589 4.45 15.59 -6.22
CA SER A 589 3.80 16.71 -5.54
C SER A 589 2.58 17.18 -6.28
N ILE A 590 1.45 16.65 -5.84
CA ILE A 590 0.28 17.49 -5.61
C ILE A 590 -0.22 17.01 -4.25
N GLY A 591 0.21 17.68 -3.19
CA GLY A 591 -0.19 17.41 -1.80
C GLY A 591 0.93 17.35 -0.76
N LEU A 592 2.21 17.32 -1.18
CA LEU A 592 3.36 17.18 -0.27
C LEU A 592 4.54 18.15 -0.52
N ASP A 593 4.62 18.93 -1.61
CA ASP A 593 5.60 20.06 -1.68
C ASP A 593 5.10 21.34 -0.97
N LEU A 594 4.09 21.22 -0.12
CA LEU A 594 3.72 22.26 0.85
C LEU A 594 3.92 21.77 2.30
N ILE A 595 4.72 20.72 2.49
CA ILE A 595 5.02 20.09 3.78
C ILE A 595 6.50 20.28 4.13
#